data_AF-A0A3D0XYG5-F1
#
_entry.id   AF-A0A3D0XYG5-F1
#
_cell.length_a   1.000
_cell.length_b   1.000
_cell.length_c   1.000
_cell.angle_alpha   90.00
_cell.angle_beta   90.00
_cell.angle_gamma   90.00
#
_symmetry.space_group_name_H-M   'P 1'
#
loop_
_entity.id
_entity.type
_entity.pdbx_description
1 polymer ?
#
loop_
_entity_poly.entity_id
_entity_poly.type
_entity_poly.pdbx_seq_one_letter_code
_entity_poly.pdbx_strand_id
1 'polypeptide(L)'
;VFYYKNGKMNELKLDQTYNELAVMDFDGDGKKELLTASIPADSEQQFVASLFRLKGDALQLMGSIRMDTGLSKFADLLSGNVSKGQLGVLLDCVQTNGRELTELIYWNRSKKMLCAPLYNAQSPQQNVTLRDMSIASGDVNNDGNLEFPIVTRLPGYTGASSDDVGNEVQWTRFDAASGNYTLVSSMLINTRDGYRLLLPDKWKDTITTKQNVSARRLTIYVFNSAKGTMESPLMNVQIFTKKEWDSSKNKNGYKQVAADENSITAVNFPSPNHKLAVPFATIQRCFQPIAKDS
;
A
#
# COMPACT_ATOMS: atom_id res chain seq x y z
N VAL A 1 26.99 -11.74 -6.92
CA VAL A 1 26.23 -12.18 -5.73
C VAL A 1 27.17 -12.99 -4.85
N PHE A 2 27.17 -12.74 -3.55
CA PHE A 2 28.00 -13.49 -2.61
C PHE A 2 27.16 -14.53 -1.87
N TYR A 3 27.70 -15.73 -1.66
CA TYR A 3 27.04 -16.79 -0.90
C TYR A 3 28.03 -17.53 0.00
N TYR A 4 27.54 -18.04 1.14
CA TYR A 4 28.35 -18.75 2.12
C TYR A 4 28.17 -20.26 1.98
N LYS A 5 29.25 -21.00 1.79
CA LYS A 5 29.25 -22.46 1.65
C LYS A 5 30.55 -23.03 2.22
N ASN A 6 30.43 -24.11 3.01
CA ASN A 6 31.57 -24.84 3.59
C ASN A 6 32.60 -23.95 4.30
N GLY A 7 32.14 -22.99 5.11
CA GLY A 7 33.05 -22.14 5.88
C GLY A 7 33.69 -20.98 5.08
N LYS A 8 33.31 -20.81 3.80
CA LYS A 8 33.90 -19.81 2.91
C LYS A 8 32.83 -18.94 2.27
N MET A 9 33.19 -17.67 2.09
CA MET A 9 32.45 -16.71 1.29
C MET A 9 32.87 -16.89 -0.17
N ASN A 10 31.90 -17.12 -1.06
CA ASN A 10 32.11 -17.37 -2.48
C ASN A 10 31.42 -16.27 -3.29
N GLU A 11 32.04 -15.83 -4.37
CA GLU A 11 31.44 -14.92 -5.34
C GLU A 11 30.86 -15.71 -6.51
N LEU A 12 29.63 -15.38 -6.88
CA LEU A 12 29.00 -15.84 -8.09
C LEU A 12 28.73 -14.65 -9.01
N LYS A 13 29.34 -14.67 -10.20
CA LYS A 13 29.14 -13.65 -11.22
C LYS A 13 27.79 -13.86 -11.90
N LEU A 14 26.98 -12.79 -11.90
CA LEU A 14 25.81 -12.69 -12.75
C LEU A 14 26.21 -11.88 -13.98
N ASP A 15 25.93 -12.40 -15.17
CA ASP A 15 26.16 -11.67 -16.42
C ASP A 15 25.08 -10.61 -16.70
N GLN A 16 24.15 -10.42 -15.75
CA GLN A 16 23.06 -9.46 -15.80
C GLN A 16 23.15 -8.48 -14.62
N THR A 17 22.90 -7.20 -14.90
CA THR A 17 22.67 -6.20 -13.88
C THR A 17 21.30 -6.43 -13.23
N TYR A 18 21.17 -6.06 -11.97
CA TYR A 18 19.90 -6.07 -11.24
C TYR A 18 19.81 -4.82 -10.37
N ASN A 19 18.59 -4.39 -10.11
CA ASN A 19 18.30 -3.27 -9.22
C ASN A 19 17.88 -3.77 -7.84
N GLU A 20 17.11 -4.87 -7.79
CA GLU A 20 16.63 -5.48 -6.56
C GLU A 20 16.88 -6.98 -6.54
N LEU A 21 17.00 -7.55 -5.34
CA LEU A 21 17.14 -9.00 -5.14
C LEU A 21 16.37 -9.49 -3.91
N ALA A 22 15.93 -10.75 -3.96
CA ALA A 22 15.36 -11.46 -2.83
C ALA A 22 15.89 -12.89 -2.75
N VAL A 23 16.13 -13.39 -1.54
CA VAL A 23 16.67 -14.74 -1.31
C VAL A 23 15.75 -15.52 -0.35
N MET A 24 14.97 -16.45 -0.91
CA MET A 24 13.96 -17.24 -0.18
C MET A 24 13.81 -18.62 -0.81
N ASP A 25 13.19 -19.55 -0.08
CA ASP A 25 12.82 -20.87 -0.58
C ASP A 25 11.54 -20.78 -1.42
N PHE A 26 11.67 -20.33 -2.67
CA PHE A 26 10.52 -20.05 -3.54
C PHE A 26 9.85 -21.36 -4.00
N ASP A 27 10.61 -22.44 -4.17
CA ASP A 27 10.08 -23.74 -4.59
C ASP A 27 9.69 -24.68 -3.44
N GLY A 28 10.02 -24.33 -2.20
CA GLY A 28 9.64 -25.05 -0.98
C GLY A 28 10.44 -26.32 -0.74
N ASP A 29 11.61 -26.48 -1.35
CA ASP A 29 12.47 -27.66 -1.20
C ASP A 29 13.48 -27.57 -0.04
N GLY A 30 13.43 -26.48 0.73
CA GLY A 30 14.31 -26.20 1.86
C GLY A 30 15.62 -25.52 1.48
N LYS A 31 15.87 -25.24 0.20
CA LYS A 31 17.00 -24.42 -0.27
C LYS A 31 16.48 -23.08 -0.74
N LYS A 32 17.32 -22.05 -0.62
CA LYS A 32 16.94 -20.72 -1.08
C LYS A 32 17.29 -20.53 -2.55
N GLU A 33 16.35 -19.98 -3.29
CA GLU A 33 16.52 -19.41 -4.62
C GLU A 33 16.84 -17.92 -4.53
N LEU A 34 17.43 -17.39 -5.59
CA LEU A 34 17.68 -15.97 -5.80
C LEU A 34 16.70 -15.44 -6.84
N LEU A 35 15.84 -14.50 -6.43
CA LEU A 35 15.08 -13.67 -7.34
C LEU A 35 15.84 -12.36 -7.58
N THR A 36 15.92 -11.93 -8.84
CA THR A 36 16.47 -10.62 -9.22
C THR A 36 15.44 -9.86 -10.03
N ALA A 37 15.31 -8.56 -9.81
CA ALA A 37 14.53 -7.66 -10.66
C ALA A 37 15.43 -6.57 -11.27
N SER A 38 15.24 -6.28 -12.55
CA SER A 38 16.06 -5.33 -13.31
C SER A 38 15.21 -4.44 -14.19
N ILE A 39 15.43 -3.13 -14.09
CA ILE A 39 14.91 -2.11 -15.00
C ILE A 39 15.89 -2.01 -16.18
N PRO A 40 15.45 -2.20 -17.43
CA PRO A 40 16.30 -2.04 -18.59
C PRO A 40 16.74 -0.59 -18.74
N ALA A 41 17.88 -0.37 -19.41
CA ALA A 41 18.35 0.99 -19.69
C ALA A 41 17.41 1.77 -20.63
N ASP A 42 16.65 1.06 -21.46
CA ASP A 42 15.63 1.59 -22.35
C ASP A 42 14.25 1.50 -21.67
N SER A 43 13.64 2.65 -21.38
CA SER A 43 12.37 2.73 -20.66
C SER A 43 11.18 2.16 -21.44
N GLU A 44 11.30 1.99 -22.76
CA GLU A 44 10.29 1.32 -23.58
C GLU A 44 10.31 -0.21 -23.40
N GLN A 45 11.39 -0.75 -22.82
CA GLN A 45 11.50 -2.17 -22.53
C GLN A 45 10.87 -2.52 -21.20
N GLN A 46 10.26 -3.71 -21.17
CA GLN A 46 9.65 -4.25 -19.98
C GLN A 46 10.70 -4.60 -18.94
N PHE A 47 10.46 -4.27 -17.68
CA PHE A 47 11.34 -4.74 -16.63
C PHE A 47 11.21 -6.26 -16.44
N VAL A 48 12.31 -6.87 -16.00
CA VAL A 48 12.48 -8.32 -15.95
C VAL A 48 12.67 -8.76 -14.52
N ALA A 49 11.93 -9.79 -14.10
CA ALA A 49 12.23 -10.56 -12.92
C ALA A 49 12.67 -11.98 -13.31
N SER A 50 13.74 -12.47 -12.70
CA SER A 50 14.31 -13.80 -12.96
C SER A 50 14.56 -14.54 -11.66
N LEU A 51 14.27 -15.84 -11.63
CA LEU A 51 14.48 -16.70 -10.49
C LEU A 51 15.55 -17.74 -10.81
N PHE A 52 16.50 -17.91 -9.91
CA PHE A 52 17.62 -18.83 -10.04
C PHE A 52 17.71 -19.75 -8.84
N ARG A 53 17.99 -21.03 -9.09
CA ARG A 53 18.44 -21.94 -8.03
C ARG A 53 19.94 -22.16 -8.10
N LEU A 54 20.56 -22.41 -6.95
CA LEU A 54 21.94 -22.86 -6.90
C LEU A 54 22.01 -24.37 -7.16
N LYS A 55 22.74 -24.79 -8.20
CA LYS A 55 23.04 -26.20 -8.49
C LYS A 55 24.56 -26.39 -8.55
N GLY A 56 25.11 -27.00 -7.50
CA GLY A 56 26.57 -27.08 -7.33
C GLY A 56 27.14 -25.71 -6.97
N ASP A 57 27.92 -25.13 -7.87
CA ASP A 57 28.52 -23.79 -7.77
C ASP A 57 28.03 -22.85 -8.89
N ALA A 58 26.97 -23.23 -9.61
CA ALA A 58 26.37 -22.45 -10.68
C ALA A 58 24.92 -22.07 -10.37
N LEU A 59 24.53 -20.86 -10.77
CA LEU A 59 23.11 -20.48 -10.80
C LEU A 59 22.47 -21.05 -12.06
N GLN A 60 21.37 -21.78 -11.85
CA GLN A 60 20.51 -22.27 -12.91
C GLN A 60 19.25 -21.41 -12.94
N LEU A 61 18.97 -20.79 -14.10
CA LEU A 61 17.72 -20.08 -14.34
C LEU A 61 16.54 -21.06 -14.23
N MET A 62 15.59 -20.74 -13.36
CA MET A 62 14.32 -21.47 -13.22
C MET A 62 13.23 -20.87 -14.10
N GLY A 63 13.21 -19.55 -14.22
CA GLY A 63 12.26 -18.83 -15.08
C GLY A 63 12.46 -17.33 -15.01
N SER A 64 11.90 -16.64 -15.99
CA SER A 64 11.89 -15.19 -16.08
C SER A 64 10.52 -14.70 -16.52
N ILE A 65 10.14 -13.50 -16.08
CA ILE A 65 8.91 -12.82 -16.49
C ILE A 65 9.21 -11.35 -16.80
N ARG A 66 8.53 -10.82 -17.82
CA ARG A 66 8.54 -9.42 -18.23
C ARG A 66 7.20 -8.79 -17.84
N MET A 67 7.22 -7.59 -17.25
CA MET A 67 6.01 -6.91 -16.74
C MET A 67 5.89 -5.50 -17.34
N ASP A 68 5.65 -4.47 -16.56
CA ASP A 68 5.43 -3.10 -17.04
C ASP A 68 6.65 -2.49 -17.73
N THR A 69 6.39 -1.45 -18.52
CA THR A 69 7.39 -0.54 -19.09
C THR A 69 7.36 0.79 -18.35
N GLY A 70 8.28 1.70 -18.67
CA GLY A 70 8.22 3.08 -18.19
C GLY A 70 8.45 3.23 -16.68
N LEU A 71 9.19 2.31 -16.06
CA LEU A 71 9.63 2.45 -14.67
C LEU A 71 10.88 3.32 -14.59
N SER A 72 10.92 4.18 -13.57
CA SER A 72 12.09 4.99 -13.23
C SER A 72 12.94 4.33 -12.14
N LYS A 73 12.30 3.68 -11.16
CA LYS A 73 12.96 2.95 -10.07
C LYS A 73 12.02 1.91 -9.45
N PHE A 74 12.61 0.96 -8.73
CA PHE A 74 11.93 0.22 -7.67
C PHE A 74 12.01 1.05 -6.38
N ALA A 75 10.88 1.22 -5.71
CA ALA A 75 10.78 1.97 -4.45
C ALA A 75 11.11 1.09 -3.25
N ASP A 76 10.60 -0.14 -3.25
CA ASP A 76 10.84 -1.13 -2.20
C ASP A 76 10.62 -2.55 -2.75
N LEU A 77 11.26 -3.53 -2.11
CA LEU A 77 11.02 -4.95 -2.32
C LEU A 77 10.75 -5.61 -0.97
N LEU A 78 9.53 -6.13 -0.82
CA LEU A 78 9.16 -6.95 0.32
C LEU A 78 9.10 -8.41 -0.08
N SER A 79 9.68 -9.28 0.75
CA SER A 79 9.75 -10.72 0.51
C SER A 79 9.16 -11.47 1.70
N GLY A 80 8.26 -12.42 1.44
CA GLY A 80 7.52 -13.11 2.48
C GLY A 80 6.35 -13.94 1.94
N ASN A 81 5.35 -14.21 2.78
CA ASN A 81 4.13 -14.88 2.32
C ASN A 81 3.27 -13.89 1.54
N VAL A 82 3.16 -14.06 0.22
CA VAL A 82 2.21 -13.29 -0.61
C VAL A 82 0.82 -13.93 -0.63
N SER A 83 0.73 -15.17 -0.14
CA SER A 83 -0.49 -15.88 0.18
C SER A 83 -0.17 -16.96 1.21
N LYS A 84 -1.18 -17.57 1.83
CA LYS A 84 -0.98 -18.58 2.89
C LYS A 84 -0.12 -19.74 2.40
N GLY A 85 1.13 -19.83 2.89
CA GLY A 85 2.09 -20.88 2.50
C GLY A 85 2.70 -20.71 1.09
N GLN A 86 2.48 -19.56 0.45
CA GLN A 86 3.08 -19.20 -0.83
C GLN A 86 4.06 -18.05 -0.61
N LEU A 87 5.36 -18.37 -0.69
CA LEU A 87 6.41 -17.36 -0.67
C LEU A 87 6.48 -16.63 -2.01
N GLY A 88 6.79 -15.34 -1.95
CA GLY A 88 6.85 -14.45 -3.09
C GLY A 88 7.33 -13.06 -2.67
N VAL A 89 7.36 -12.15 -3.63
CA VAL A 89 7.73 -10.75 -3.41
C VAL A 89 6.61 -9.82 -3.83
N LEU A 90 6.47 -8.71 -3.10
CA LEU A 90 5.81 -7.50 -3.58
C LEU A 90 6.92 -6.51 -3.96
N LEU A 91 6.80 -5.95 -5.15
CA LEU A 91 7.75 -5.01 -5.71
C LEU A 91 7.01 -3.70 -5.99
N ASP A 92 7.27 -2.69 -5.17
CA ASP A 92 6.71 -1.36 -5.37
C ASP A 92 7.55 -0.61 -6.40
N CYS A 93 6.88 -0.07 -7.42
CA CYS A 93 7.49 0.49 -8.62
C CYS A 93 7.06 1.94 -8.79
N VAL A 94 7.97 2.81 -9.24
CA VAL A 94 7.67 4.19 -9.59
C VAL A 94 7.81 4.39 -11.10
N GLN A 95 6.73 4.76 -11.77
CA GLN A 95 6.72 5.10 -13.19
C GLN A 95 7.45 6.43 -13.45
N THR A 96 7.90 6.64 -14.69
CA THR A 96 8.59 7.87 -15.11
C THR A 96 7.72 9.14 -14.97
N ASN A 97 6.40 9.00 -14.98
CA ASN A 97 5.44 10.07 -14.73
C ASN A 97 5.16 10.32 -13.22
N GLY A 98 5.83 9.59 -12.33
CA GLY A 98 5.69 9.71 -10.87
C GLY A 98 4.56 8.88 -10.25
N ARG A 99 3.73 8.19 -11.05
CA ARG A 99 2.72 7.25 -10.53
C ARG A 99 3.39 6.01 -9.96
N GLU A 100 2.73 5.35 -9.03
CA GLU A 100 3.22 4.11 -8.42
C GLU A 100 2.34 2.92 -8.79
N LEU A 101 2.93 1.72 -8.78
CA LEU A 101 2.21 0.44 -8.86
C LEU A 101 2.94 -0.60 -8.02
N THR A 102 2.27 -1.70 -7.71
CA THR A 102 2.87 -2.85 -7.04
C THR A 102 2.77 -4.06 -7.96
N GLU A 103 3.89 -4.75 -8.17
CA GLU A 103 3.91 -6.08 -8.77
C GLU A 103 4.04 -7.17 -7.70
N LEU A 104 3.35 -8.28 -7.92
CA LEU A 104 3.44 -9.47 -7.07
C LEU A 104 4.12 -10.55 -7.88
N ILE A 105 5.21 -11.14 -7.40
CA ILE A 105 5.94 -12.17 -8.13
C ILE A 105 6.13 -13.40 -7.24
N TYR A 106 5.74 -14.57 -7.73
CA TYR A 106 5.92 -15.83 -7.02
C TYR A 106 6.21 -16.99 -7.95
N TRP A 107 6.80 -18.06 -7.41
CA TRP A 107 6.98 -19.31 -8.14
C TRP A 107 5.77 -20.22 -7.95
N ASN A 108 5.07 -20.53 -9.05
CA ASN A 108 4.00 -21.50 -9.05
C ASN A 108 4.58 -22.92 -9.14
N ARG A 109 4.56 -23.64 -8.01
CA ARG A 109 5.18 -24.98 -7.88
C ARG A 109 4.56 -26.03 -8.79
N SER A 110 3.24 -25.99 -9.01
CA SER A 110 2.54 -26.97 -9.85
C SER A 110 2.80 -26.72 -11.34
N LYS A 111 2.81 -25.45 -11.76
CA LYS A 111 3.09 -25.05 -13.15
C LYS A 111 4.58 -24.94 -13.47
N LYS A 112 5.45 -24.95 -12.45
CA LYS A 112 6.91 -24.76 -12.55
C LYS A 112 7.27 -23.51 -13.35
N MET A 113 6.67 -22.38 -12.97
CA MET A 113 6.91 -21.10 -13.63
C MET A 113 6.77 -19.92 -12.66
N LEU A 114 7.44 -18.80 -12.98
CA LEU A 114 7.16 -17.52 -12.34
C LEU A 114 5.78 -17.01 -12.76
N CYS A 115 5.09 -16.37 -11.82
CA CYS A 115 3.78 -15.75 -12.03
C CYS A 115 3.81 -14.31 -11.52
N ALA A 116 3.19 -13.41 -12.28
CA ALA A 116 2.90 -12.03 -11.88
C ALA A 116 1.40 -11.76 -12.08
N PRO A 117 0.55 -11.99 -11.07
CA PRO A 117 -0.91 -11.93 -11.21
C PRO A 117 -1.47 -10.50 -11.24
N LEU A 118 -0.69 -9.49 -10.87
CA LEU A 118 -1.11 -8.08 -10.91
C LEU A 118 -0.83 -7.44 -12.28
N TYR A 119 0.21 -7.91 -12.97
CA TYR A 119 0.49 -7.56 -14.34
C TYR A 119 -0.52 -8.17 -15.33
N ASN A 120 -1.06 -7.35 -16.22
CA ASN A 120 -1.86 -7.80 -17.36
C ASN A 120 -1.27 -7.27 -18.68
N ALA A 121 -0.64 -8.14 -19.47
CA ALA A 121 -0.05 -7.78 -20.76
C ALA A 121 -1.05 -7.22 -21.79
N GLN A 122 -2.33 -7.61 -21.71
CA GLN A 122 -3.36 -7.12 -22.63
C GLN A 122 -3.87 -5.73 -22.24
N SER A 123 -3.67 -5.33 -20.98
CA SER A 123 -4.06 -4.03 -20.48
C SER A 123 -3.11 -3.57 -19.36
N PRO A 124 -1.83 -3.26 -19.68
CA PRO A 124 -0.85 -2.89 -18.66
C PRO A 124 -1.26 -1.63 -17.89
N GLN A 125 -1.90 -0.68 -18.58
CA GLN A 125 -2.47 0.53 -18.00
C GLN A 125 -3.66 0.28 -17.04
N GLN A 126 -4.15 -0.97 -16.96
CA GLN A 126 -5.19 -1.40 -16.03
C GLN A 126 -4.64 -2.23 -14.87
N ASN A 127 -3.33 -2.16 -14.58
CA ASN A 127 -2.81 -2.69 -13.33
C ASN A 127 -3.62 -2.08 -12.17
N VAL A 128 -4.31 -2.93 -11.43
CA VAL A 128 -5.28 -2.51 -10.39
C VAL A 128 -4.62 -1.77 -9.23
N THR A 129 -3.31 -1.86 -9.12
CA THR A 129 -2.51 -1.18 -8.10
C THR A 129 -1.96 0.17 -8.58
N LEU A 130 -2.11 0.52 -9.85
CA LEU A 130 -1.62 1.77 -10.43
C LEU A 130 -2.32 2.98 -9.79
N ARG A 131 -1.55 3.87 -9.18
CA ARG A 131 -2.05 4.92 -8.28
C ARG A 131 -1.21 6.19 -8.33
N ASP A 132 -1.83 7.32 -8.01
CA ASP A 132 -1.20 8.65 -7.94
C ASP A 132 -0.76 9.00 -6.51
N MET A 133 -0.51 8.00 -5.68
CA MET A 133 -0.29 8.16 -4.25
C MET A 133 0.83 7.25 -3.78
N SER A 134 1.82 7.83 -3.09
CA SER A 134 2.99 7.11 -2.62
C SER A 134 2.66 6.30 -1.37
N ILE A 135 2.51 4.99 -1.54
CA ILE A 135 2.11 4.06 -0.48
C ILE A 135 2.83 2.74 -0.74
N ALA A 136 3.68 2.36 0.21
CA ALA A 136 4.39 1.09 0.20
C ALA A 136 3.47 -0.07 0.59
N SER A 137 3.75 -1.24 0.05
CA SER A 137 3.17 -2.52 0.45
C SER A 137 3.62 -2.91 1.87
N GLY A 138 3.00 -3.93 2.47
CA GLY A 138 3.39 -4.39 3.81
C GLY A 138 2.44 -5.40 4.44
N ASP A 139 2.85 -6.00 5.56
CA ASP A 139 1.96 -6.76 6.44
C ASP A 139 1.25 -5.78 7.39
N VAL A 140 0.10 -5.26 6.96
CA VAL A 140 -0.60 -4.16 7.62
C VAL A 140 -1.37 -4.63 8.84
N ASN A 141 -1.77 -5.90 8.88
CA ASN A 141 -2.49 -6.48 10.01
C ASN A 141 -1.62 -7.37 10.92
N ASN A 142 -0.33 -7.51 10.62
CA ASN A 142 0.66 -8.31 11.36
C ASN A 142 0.29 -9.80 11.46
N ASP A 143 -0.29 -10.38 10.41
CA ASP A 143 -0.62 -11.82 10.37
C ASP A 143 0.37 -12.67 9.56
N GLY A 144 1.48 -12.07 9.12
CA GLY A 144 2.58 -12.72 8.41
C GLY A 144 2.34 -12.89 6.92
N ASN A 145 1.26 -12.35 6.36
CA ASN A 145 1.01 -12.27 4.93
C ASN A 145 1.15 -10.81 4.47
N LEU A 146 1.68 -10.62 3.27
CA LEU A 146 1.89 -9.30 2.70
C LEU A 146 0.62 -8.81 1.99
N GLU A 147 0.25 -7.55 2.23
CA GLU A 147 -0.76 -6.80 1.49
C GLU A 147 -0.12 -5.78 0.55
N PHE A 148 -0.85 -5.45 -0.51
CA PHE A 148 -0.54 -4.35 -1.42
C PHE A 148 -1.72 -3.38 -1.46
N PRO A 149 -1.48 -2.08 -1.70
CA PRO A 149 -2.54 -1.09 -1.77
C PRO A 149 -3.20 -1.05 -3.16
N ILE A 150 -4.53 -1.01 -3.17
CA ILE A 150 -5.34 -0.56 -4.29
C ILE A 150 -5.93 0.79 -3.88
N VAL A 151 -5.76 1.82 -4.71
CA VAL A 151 -6.24 3.17 -4.40
C VAL A 151 -7.43 3.50 -5.28
N THR A 152 -8.57 3.79 -4.66
CA THR A 152 -9.79 4.18 -5.34
C THR A 152 -10.22 5.58 -4.93
N ARG A 153 -10.93 6.28 -5.79
CA ARG A 153 -11.46 7.61 -5.47
C ARG A 153 -12.72 7.48 -4.62
N LEU A 154 -12.82 8.29 -3.57
CA LEU A 154 -14.06 8.40 -2.83
C LEU A 154 -15.17 8.98 -3.73
N PRO A 155 -16.43 8.63 -3.47
CA PRO A 155 -17.57 9.25 -4.12
C PRO A 155 -17.50 10.78 -4.08
N GLY A 156 -17.85 11.44 -5.19
CA GLY A 156 -17.80 12.90 -5.32
C GLY A 156 -16.47 13.47 -5.84
N TYR A 157 -15.43 12.65 -6.01
CA TYR A 157 -14.14 13.06 -6.58
C TYR A 157 -13.92 12.60 -8.03
N THR A 158 -14.91 11.98 -8.68
CA THR A 158 -14.79 11.53 -10.08
C THR A 158 -14.49 12.70 -11.02
N GLY A 159 -13.36 12.66 -11.71
CA GLY A 159 -12.94 13.72 -12.65
C GLY A 159 -12.47 15.02 -11.99
N ALA A 160 -12.31 15.04 -10.67
CA ALA A 160 -11.76 16.18 -9.93
C ALA A 160 -10.34 15.88 -9.46
N SER A 161 -9.49 16.92 -9.40
CA SER A 161 -8.27 16.83 -8.62
C SER A 161 -8.64 16.62 -7.15
N SER A 162 -7.94 15.72 -6.47
CA SER A 162 -8.09 15.54 -5.04
C SER A 162 -6.72 15.47 -4.39
N ASP A 163 -6.61 16.06 -3.22
CA ASP A 163 -5.56 15.69 -2.27
C ASP A 163 -5.74 14.21 -1.87
N ASP A 164 -4.73 13.62 -1.24
CA ASP A 164 -4.71 12.22 -0.79
C ASP A 164 -5.99 11.78 -0.08
N VAL A 165 -6.57 12.67 0.73
CA VAL A 165 -7.79 12.43 1.51
C VAL A 165 -9.06 12.22 0.68
N GLY A 166 -9.04 12.54 -0.62
CA GLY A 166 -10.11 12.20 -1.56
C GLY A 166 -10.04 10.76 -2.09
N ASN A 167 -9.08 9.97 -1.61
CA ASN A 167 -8.91 8.56 -1.96
C ASN A 167 -9.20 7.64 -0.78
N GLU A 168 -9.68 6.44 -1.08
CA GLU A 168 -9.67 5.29 -0.20
C GLU A 168 -8.49 4.40 -0.56
N VAL A 169 -7.68 4.05 0.45
CA VAL A 169 -6.56 3.11 0.30
C VAL A 169 -7.02 1.75 0.80
N GLN A 170 -7.13 0.79 -0.10
CA GLN A 170 -7.57 -0.57 0.15
C GLN A 170 -6.37 -1.51 0.26
N TRP A 171 -6.05 -1.92 1.47
CA TRP A 171 -5.04 -2.96 1.71
C TRP A 171 -5.61 -4.31 1.34
N THR A 172 -4.97 -4.95 0.38
CA THR A 172 -5.51 -6.09 -0.34
C THR A 172 -4.53 -7.26 -0.29
N ARG A 173 -5.05 -8.46 -0.12
CA ARG A 173 -4.28 -9.71 -0.08
C ARG A 173 -4.57 -10.60 -1.27
N PHE A 174 -3.53 -11.23 -1.81
CA PHE A 174 -3.64 -12.22 -2.87
C PHE A 174 -3.93 -13.64 -2.34
N ASP A 175 -4.79 -14.36 -3.05
CA ASP A 175 -5.03 -15.78 -2.85
C ASP A 175 -4.47 -16.59 -4.02
N ALA A 176 -3.35 -17.27 -3.80
CA ALA A 176 -2.70 -18.07 -4.83
C ALA A 176 -3.51 -19.29 -5.29
N ALA A 177 -4.47 -19.77 -4.49
CA ALA A 177 -5.30 -20.91 -4.84
C ALA A 177 -6.39 -20.53 -5.85
N SER A 178 -7.04 -19.38 -5.65
CA SER A 178 -8.09 -18.88 -6.53
C SER A 178 -7.58 -17.95 -7.63
N GLY A 179 -6.41 -17.33 -7.44
CA GLY A 179 -5.89 -16.26 -8.30
C GLY A 179 -6.58 -14.91 -8.09
N ASN A 180 -7.49 -14.80 -7.13
CA ASN A 180 -8.18 -13.56 -6.79
C ASN A 180 -7.45 -12.82 -5.67
N TYR A 181 -7.93 -11.63 -5.35
CA TYR A 181 -7.49 -10.85 -4.21
C TYR A 181 -8.67 -10.31 -3.41
N THR A 182 -8.46 -10.10 -2.10
CA THR A 182 -9.51 -9.76 -1.15
C THR A 182 -9.10 -8.58 -0.27
N LEU A 183 -10.08 -7.73 0.05
CA LEU A 183 -9.88 -6.58 0.92
C LEU A 183 -9.60 -7.04 2.37
N VAL A 184 -8.50 -6.56 2.95
CA VAL A 184 -8.16 -6.75 4.36
C VAL A 184 -8.66 -5.57 5.18
N SER A 185 -8.36 -4.35 4.72
CA SER A 185 -8.80 -3.12 5.39
C SER A 185 -8.81 -1.93 4.44
N SER A 186 -9.59 -0.90 4.77
CA SER A 186 -9.62 0.36 4.03
C SER A 186 -9.19 1.51 4.93
N MET A 187 -8.43 2.47 4.41
CA MET A 187 -7.95 3.63 5.16
C MET A 187 -8.13 4.93 4.38
N LEU A 188 -8.38 6.02 5.12
CA LEU A 188 -8.06 7.36 4.65
C LEU A 188 -6.67 7.73 5.15
N ILE A 189 -5.84 8.25 4.27
CA ILE A 189 -4.49 8.69 4.61
C ILE A 189 -4.41 10.20 4.34
N ASN A 190 -4.08 10.96 5.37
CA ASN A 190 -3.81 12.38 5.28
C ASN A 190 -2.31 12.61 5.55
N THR A 191 -1.52 12.47 4.50
CA THR A 191 -0.05 12.66 4.55
C THR A 191 0.32 14.07 5.01
N ARG A 192 -0.41 15.09 4.51
CA ARG A 192 -0.24 16.50 4.87
C ARG A 192 -0.29 16.73 6.39
N ASP A 193 -1.27 16.12 7.05
CA ASP A 193 -1.49 16.27 8.49
C ASP A 193 -0.93 15.09 9.32
N GLY A 194 -0.27 14.13 8.69
CA GLY A 194 0.52 13.08 9.35
C GLY A 194 -0.31 12.00 10.05
N TYR A 195 -1.45 11.60 9.50
CA TYR A 195 -2.25 10.53 10.08
C TYR A 195 -2.97 9.66 9.05
N ARG A 196 -3.34 8.47 9.47
CA ARG A 196 -4.27 7.58 8.77
C ARG A 196 -5.41 7.15 9.68
N LEU A 197 -6.56 6.91 9.06
CA LEU A 197 -7.79 6.49 9.72
C LEU A 197 -8.28 5.20 9.07
N LEU A 198 -8.28 4.11 9.82
CA LEU A 198 -8.95 2.87 9.44
C LEU A 198 -10.45 3.14 9.29
N LEU A 199 -11.00 2.85 8.11
CA LEU A 199 -12.39 3.09 7.80
C LEU A 199 -13.28 2.02 8.44
N PRO A 200 -14.28 2.40 9.23
CA PRO A 200 -15.31 1.47 9.69
C PRO A 200 -16.11 0.92 8.50
N ASP A 201 -16.42 -0.38 8.49
CA ASP A 201 -17.10 -1.05 7.36
C ASP A 201 -18.37 -0.33 6.89
N LYS A 202 -19.15 0.23 7.83
CA LYS A 202 -20.39 0.96 7.52
C LYS A 202 -20.18 2.23 6.66
N TRP A 203 -18.94 2.72 6.54
CA TRP A 203 -18.60 3.91 5.75
C TRP A 203 -18.21 3.59 4.31
N LYS A 204 -17.92 2.32 4.00
CA LYS A 204 -17.61 1.87 2.64
C LYS A 204 -18.68 2.34 1.67
N ASP A 205 -18.27 2.97 0.56
CA ASP A 205 -19.12 3.50 -0.52
C ASP A 205 -20.19 4.53 -0.10
N THR A 206 -20.22 4.98 1.16
CA THR A 206 -21.28 5.86 1.68
C THR A 206 -20.78 7.23 2.17
N ILE A 207 -19.47 7.45 2.13
CA ILE A 207 -18.86 8.69 2.59
C ILE A 207 -18.11 9.44 1.50
N THR A 208 -17.88 10.71 1.75
CA THR A 208 -16.88 11.52 1.05
C THR A 208 -16.18 12.42 2.05
N THR A 209 -15.17 13.17 1.60
CA THR A 209 -14.36 14.04 2.43
C THR A 209 -14.33 15.46 1.92
N LYS A 210 -13.97 16.41 2.80
CA LYS A 210 -13.57 17.76 2.40
C LYS A 210 -12.44 18.25 3.30
N GLN A 211 -11.31 18.59 2.72
CA GLN A 211 -10.18 19.18 3.42
C GLN A 211 -10.33 20.71 3.48
N ASN A 212 -10.15 21.27 4.68
CA ASN A 212 -9.85 22.68 4.89
C ASN A 212 -8.39 22.79 5.32
N VAL A 213 -7.54 23.18 4.38
CA VAL A 213 -6.07 23.25 4.58
C VAL A 213 -5.70 24.31 5.62
N SER A 214 -6.31 25.50 5.59
CA SER A 214 -5.95 26.59 6.51
C SER A 214 -6.33 26.28 7.95
N ALA A 215 -7.47 25.62 8.16
CA ALA A 215 -7.90 25.18 9.48
C ALA A 215 -7.30 23.82 9.90
N ARG A 216 -6.50 23.18 9.03
CA ARG A 216 -5.97 21.81 9.19
C ARG A 216 -7.05 20.83 9.63
N ARG A 217 -8.19 20.88 8.93
CA ARG A 217 -9.41 20.13 9.27
C ARG A 217 -9.89 19.32 8.10
N LEU A 218 -10.00 18.01 8.28
CA LEU A 218 -10.72 17.09 7.40
C LEU A 218 -12.13 16.89 7.94
N THR A 219 -13.15 17.06 7.10
CA THR A 219 -14.52 16.69 7.44
C THR A 219 -14.95 15.49 6.60
N ILE A 220 -15.50 14.48 7.27
CA ILE A 220 -16.09 13.29 6.65
C ILE A 220 -17.60 13.48 6.60
N TYR A 221 -18.18 13.32 5.42
CA TYR A 221 -19.60 13.51 5.16
C TYR A 221 -20.25 12.23 4.67
N VAL A 222 -21.55 12.11 4.89
CA VAL A 222 -22.40 11.20 4.13
C VAL A 222 -22.42 11.66 2.67
N PHE A 223 -22.25 10.73 1.74
CA PHE A 223 -22.41 10.99 0.32
C PHE A 223 -23.68 10.33 -0.20
N ASN A 224 -24.51 11.11 -0.89
CA ASN A 224 -25.67 10.60 -1.61
C ASN A 224 -25.29 10.35 -3.06
N SER A 225 -24.98 9.09 -3.39
CA SER A 225 -24.57 8.69 -4.74
C SER A 225 -25.65 8.92 -5.80
N ALA A 226 -26.93 8.78 -5.44
CA ALA A 226 -28.03 9.01 -6.37
C ALA A 226 -28.19 10.48 -6.77
N LYS A 227 -27.84 11.41 -5.87
CA LYS A 227 -27.89 12.86 -6.12
C LYS A 227 -26.54 13.47 -6.48
N GLY A 228 -25.43 12.76 -6.24
CA GLY A 228 -24.08 13.28 -6.37
C GLY A 228 -23.76 14.37 -5.33
N THR A 229 -24.41 14.36 -4.17
CA THR A 229 -24.31 15.44 -3.18
C THR A 229 -23.72 14.99 -1.86
N MET A 230 -22.91 15.87 -1.27
CA MET A 230 -22.44 15.77 0.10
C MET A 230 -23.55 16.23 1.07
N GLU A 231 -23.90 15.40 2.04
CA GLU A 231 -25.00 15.65 2.98
C GLU A 231 -24.50 15.93 4.40
N SER A 232 -24.83 15.06 5.38
CA SER A 232 -24.56 15.30 6.80
C SER A 232 -23.08 15.14 7.16
N PRO A 233 -22.45 16.09 7.88
CA PRO A 233 -21.10 15.92 8.41
C PRO A 233 -21.10 14.92 9.57
N LEU A 234 -20.40 13.80 9.41
CA LEU A 234 -20.31 12.74 10.41
C LEU A 234 -19.22 13.02 11.45
N MET A 235 -18.05 13.45 10.98
CA MET A 235 -16.87 13.62 11.82
C MET A 235 -15.97 14.73 11.26
N ASN A 236 -15.38 15.53 12.15
CA ASN A 236 -14.20 16.31 11.81
C ASN A 236 -12.97 15.68 12.46
N VAL A 237 -11.87 15.65 11.73
CA VAL A 237 -10.51 15.46 12.26
C VAL A 237 -9.80 16.80 12.12
N GLN A 238 -9.25 17.33 13.20
CA GLN A 238 -8.53 18.60 13.17
C GLN A 238 -7.23 18.53 13.95
N ILE A 239 -6.19 19.16 13.40
CA ILE A 239 -4.90 19.30 14.06
C ILE A 239 -4.82 20.66 14.73
N PHE A 240 -4.51 20.65 16.02
CA PHE A 240 -4.27 21.84 16.84
C PHE A 240 -2.79 21.91 17.23
N THR A 241 -2.25 23.11 17.40
CA THR A 241 -1.03 23.28 18.19
C THR A 241 -1.33 23.00 19.66
N LYS A 242 -0.31 22.62 20.46
CA LYS A 242 -0.48 22.47 21.92
C LYS A 242 -1.04 23.74 22.57
N LYS A 243 -0.58 24.92 22.14
CA LYS A 243 -1.07 26.21 22.64
C LYS A 243 -2.57 26.42 22.36
N GLU A 244 -3.04 26.15 21.14
CA GLU A 244 -4.46 26.24 20.80
C GLU A 244 -5.30 25.23 21.55
N TRP A 245 -4.77 24.02 21.70
CA TRP A 245 -5.39 22.99 22.50
C TRP A 245 -5.53 23.49 23.93
N ASP A 246 -4.46 23.83 24.64
CA ASP A 246 -4.49 24.18 26.07
C ASP A 246 -5.32 25.43 26.39
N SER A 247 -5.29 26.44 25.51
CA SER A 247 -5.99 27.71 25.72
C SER A 247 -7.52 27.64 25.57
N SER A 248 -8.06 26.61 24.90
CA SER A 248 -9.50 26.53 24.65
C SER A 248 -10.28 25.90 25.82
N LYS A 249 -11.03 26.75 26.54
CA LYS A 249 -12.04 26.30 27.52
C LYS A 249 -13.14 25.54 26.77
N ASN A 250 -13.27 24.24 27.02
CA ASN A 250 -14.25 23.31 26.42
C ASN A 250 -13.94 22.71 25.03
N LYS A 251 -12.83 23.08 24.39
CA LYS A 251 -12.32 22.42 23.16
C LYS A 251 -13.38 22.28 22.02
N ASN A 252 -14.47 23.04 22.04
CA ASN A 252 -15.62 22.95 21.11
C ASN A 252 -16.12 21.52 20.81
N GLY A 253 -16.15 20.65 21.82
CA GLY A 253 -16.60 19.26 21.67
C GLY A 253 -15.59 18.34 20.97
N TYR A 254 -14.38 18.82 20.67
CA TYR A 254 -13.29 17.97 20.20
C TYR A 254 -12.74 17.10 21.32
N LYS A 255 -12.40 15.87 20.97
CA LYS A 255 -11.76 14.87 21.82
C LYS A 255 -10.46 14.43 21.17
N GLN A 256 -9.37 14.45 21.94
CA GLN A 256 -8.05 14.06 21.47
C GLN A 256 -8.01 12.58 21.09
N VAL A 257 -7.41 12.26 19.94
CA VAL A 257 -7.16 10.88 19.47
C VAL A 257 -5.67 10.56 19.36
N ALA A 258 -4.83 11.58 19.12
CA ALA A 258 -3.38 11.43 19.08
C ALA A 258 -2.71 12.75 19.50
N ALA A 259 -1.43 12.66 19.87
CA ALA A 259 -0.58 13.80 20.14
C ALA A 259 0.84 13.48 19.70
N ASP A 260 1.54 14.50 19.19
CA ASP A 260 2.98 14.47 18.96
C ASP A 260 3.67 15.57 19.79
N GLU A 261 4.95 15.84 19.52
CA GLU A 261 5.73 16.85 20.25
C GLU A 261 5.13 18.25 20.18
N ASN A 262 4.51 18.62 19.06
CA ASN A 262 4.09 19.99 18.75
C ASN A 262 2.58 20.15 18.49
N SER A 263 1.87 19.04 18.25
CA SER A 263 0.49 19.05 17.78
C SER A 263 -0.39 18.03 18.49
N ILE A 264 -1.69 18.33 18.52
CA ILE A 264 -2.75 17.48 19.04
C ILE A 264 -3.71 17.20 17.89
N THR A 265 -3.93 15.92 17.60
CA THR A 265 -4.99 15.51 16.68
C THR A 265 -6.24 15.20 17.47
N ALA A 266 -7.34 15.86 17.12
CA ALA A 266 -8.61 15.67 17.81
C ALA A 266 -9.77 15.54 16.83
N VAL A 267 -10.84 14.88 17.29
CA VAL A 267 -12.05 14.66 16.50
C VAL A 267 -13.28 15.20 17.21
N ASN A 268 -14.26 15.68 16.44
CA ASN A 268 -15.62 15.92 16.94
C ASN A 268 -16.65 15.30 15.99
N PHE A 269 -17.88 15.16 16.47
CA PHE A 269 -18.97 14.49 15.75
C PHE A 269 -20.13 15.47 15.59
N PRO A 270 -20.22 16.19 14.46
CA PRO A 270 -21.31 17.15 14.24
C PRO A 270 -22.69 16.49 14.17
N SER A 271 -22.76 15.23 13.72
CA SER A 271 -24.01 14.47 13.58
C SER A 271 -23.95 13.16 14.39
N PRO A 272 -23.87 13.21 15.74
CA PRO A 272 -23.58 12.03 16.57
C PRO A 272 -24.72 10.99 16.59
N ASN A 273 -25.94 11.40 16.23
CA ASN A 273 -27.12 10.53 16.19
C ASN A 273 -27.41 9.98 14.78
N HIS A 274 -26.59 10.29 13.78
CA HIS A 274 -26.79 9.77 12.42
C HIS A 274 -26.54 8.25 12.39
N LYS A 275 -27.25 7.49 11.55
CA LYS A 275 -27.09 6.02 11.44
C LYS A 275 -25.66 5.56 11.10
N LEU A 276 -24.93 6.41 10.38
CA LEU A 276 -23.51 6.20 10.03
C LEU A 276 -22.54 6.76 11.08
N ALA A 277 -23.01 7.37 12.16
CA ALA A 277 -22.12 7.81 13.24
C ALA A 277 -21.40 6.60 13.86
N VAL A 278 -20.16 6.84 14.29
CA VAL A 278 -19.28 5.85 14.89
C VAL A 278 -18.87 6.35 16.27
N PRO A 279 -18.98 5.54 17.33
CA PRO A 279 -18.60 5.96 18.67
C PRO A 279 -17.14 6.41 18.73
N PHE A 280 -16.87 7.42 19.56
CA PHE A 280 -15.51 7.95 19.76
C PHE A 280 -14.49 6.86 20.11
N ALA A 281 -14.84 5.91 21.01
CA ALA A 281 -13.95 4.82 21.40
C ALA A 281 -13.57 3.88 20.24
N THR A 282 -14.40 3.78 19.20
CA THR A 282 -14.05 3.05 17.97
C THR A 282 -13.13 3.89 17.10
N ILE A 283 -13.46 5.17 16.87
CA ILE A 283 -12.60 6.09 16.09
C ILE A 283 -11.20 6.19 16.69
N GLN A 284 -11.08 6.26 18.01
CA GLN A 284 -9.79 6.33 18.69
C GLN A 284 -8.91 5.10 18.39
N ARG A 285 -9.49 3.91 18.24
CA ARG A 285 -8.76 2.68 17.86
C ARG A 285 -8.44 2.60 16.37
N CYS A 286 -9.22 3.29 15.53
CA CYS A 286 -9.02 3.36 14.09
C CYS A 286 -7.95 4.38 13.69
N PHE A 287 -7.58 5.30 14.58
CA PHE A 287 -6.65 6.39 14.29
C PHE A 287 -5.20 5.96 14.49
N GLN A 288 -4.34 6.24 13.51
CA GLN A 288 -2.92 5.89 13.57
C GLN A 288 -2.08 7.08 13.06
N PRO A 289 -1.13 7.60 13.86
CA PRO A 289 -0.20 8.62 13.37
C PRO A 289 0.72 8.03 12.31
N ILE A 290 1.11 8.86 11.34
CA ILE A 290 2.17 8.54 10.38
C ILE A 290 3.46 9.11 10.97
N ALA A 291 4.47 8.27 11.13
CA ALA A 291 5.79 8.74 11.53
C ALA A 291 6.27 9.74 10.48
N LYS A 292 6.66 10.94 10.92
CA LYS A 292 7.41 11.85 10.05
C LYS A 292 8.84 11.35 10.08
N ASP A 293 9.35 10.92 8.93
CA ASP A 293 10.78 10.69 8.81
C ASP A 293 11.49 12.00 9.16
N SER A 294 12.31 11.93 10.22
CA SER A 294 13.12 13.03 10.75
C SER A 294 14.31 13.33 9.86
#